data_AF-A0AAU6XT78-F1
#
_entry.id   AF-A0AAU6XT78-F1
#
_cell.length_a   1.000
_cell.length_b   1.000
_cell.length_c   1.000
_cell.angle_alpha   90.00
_cell.angle_beta   90.00
_cell.angle_gamma   90.00
#
_symmetry.space_group_name_H-M   'P 1'
#
loop_
_entity.id
_entity.type
_entity.pdbx_description
1 polymer ?
#
loop_
_entity_poly.entity_id
_entity_poly.type
_entity_poly.pdbx_seq_one_letter_code
_entity_poly.pdbx_strand_id
1 'polypeptide(L)'
;MVPFNLEFEFEGGHVAGTAEQLDQLADTAGFMRYQVIAGERRSVVCVNIEEGPRQPVTARDAEDHYEAVHYPEHDPGFSEDDVFTAEEVGVIVTAIRAYNDSRMLKFDQMNFDF
;
A
#
# COMPACT_ATOMS: atom_id res chain seq x y z
N MET A 1 9.41 -5.04 -11.81
CA MET A 1 10.18 -3.76 -11.70
C MET A 1 11.36 -3.98 -10.75
N VAL A 2 12.00 -2.94 -10.17
CA VAL A 2 13.09 -3.16 -9.19
C VAL A 2 12.46 -3.42 -7.81
N PRO A 3 12.77 -4.54 -7.14
CA PRO A 3 12.28 -4.81 -5.79
C PRO A 3 12.85 -3.81 -4.78
N PHE A 4 12.08 -3.53 -3.75
CA PHE A 4 12.49 -2.69 -2.63
C PHE A 4 12.26 -3.39 -1.29
N ASN A 5 13.12 -3.07 -0.33
CA ASN A 5 13.04 -3.63 1.01
C ASN A 5 11.97 -2.91 1.82
N LEU A 6 11.22 -3.69 2.59
CA LEU A 6 10.23 -3.24 3.55
C LEU A 6 10.52 -3.88 4.90
N GLU A 7 10.26 -3.12 5.96
CA GLU A 7 10.26 -3.65 7.33
C GLU A 7 8.81 -3.66 7.80
N PHE A 8 8.32 -4.84 8.15
CA PHE A 8 6.97 -5.06 8.65
C PHE A 8 7.02 -5.33 10.14
N GLU A 9 5.95 -4.97 10.85
CA GLU A 9 5.73 -5.39 12.23
C GLU A 9 4.52 -6.33 12.25
N PHE A 10 4.77 -7.62 12.45
CA PHE A 10 3.73 -8.66 12.51
C PHE A 10 3.76 -9.31 13.89
N GLU A 11 2.60 -9.47 14.54
CA GLU A 11 2.43 -10.20 15.82
C GLU A 11 3.51 -9.88 16.88
N GLY A 12 3.99 -8.62 16.94
CA GLY A 12 5.01 -8.16 17.89
C GLY A 12 6.47 -8.45 17.50
N GLY A 13 6.72 -8.85 16.25
CA GLY A 13 8.05 -9.08 15.69
C GLY A 13 8.30 -8.27 14.42
N HIS A 14 9.52 -7.74 14.28
CA HIS A 14 9.96 -7.11 13.05
C HIS A 14 10.34 -8.17 12.00
N VAL A 15 9.68 -8.14 10.86
CA VAL A 15 9.93 -9.02 9.73
C VAL A 15 10.43 -8.18 8.55
N ALA A 16 11.65 -8.45 8.12
CA ALA A 16 12.16 -7.90 6.87
C ALA A 16 11.53 -8.62 5.68
N GLY A 17 11.17 -7.86 4.67
CA GLY A 17 10.69 -8.40 3.42
C GLY A 17 10.98 -7.49 2.24
N THR A 18 10.47 -7.87 1.08
CA THR A 18 10.63 -7.12 -0.15
C THR A 18 9.30 -7.01 -0.88
N ALA A 19 9.06 -5.87 -1.51
CA ALA A 19 7.97 -5.71 -2.46
C ALA A 19 8.52 -5.38 -3.85
N GLU A 20 7.94 -5.98 -4.88
CA GLU A 20 8.22 -5.66 -6.28
C GLU A 20 6.92 -5.28 -6.97
N GLN A 21 6.89 -4.10 -7.57
CA GLN A 21 5.78 -3.70 -8.44
C GLN A 21 5.76 -4.56 -9.71
N LEU A 22 4.61 -5.17 -9.98
CA LEU A 22 4.40 -6.07 -11.12
C LEU A 22 3.95 -5.30 -12.37
N ASP A 23 3.06 -4.32 -12.19
CA ASP A 23 2.41 -3.58 -13.28
C ASP A 23 2.87 -2.12 -13.28
N GLN A 24 3.09 -1.53 -14.46
CA GLN A 24 3.58 -0.15 -14.58
C GLN A 24 2.53 0.92 -14.20
N LEU A 25 1.25 0.59 -14.33
CA LEU A 25 0.13 1.48 -14.09
C LEU A 25 -0.89 0.78 -13.20
N ALA A 26 -1.68 1.57 -12.48
CA ALA A 26 -2.87 1.05 -11.81
C ALA A 26 -3.91 0.58 -12.84
N ASP A 27 -4.76 -0.33 -12.41
CA ASP A 27 -5.93 -0.75 -13.16
C ASP A 27 -7.01 0.34 -13.20
N THR A 28 -8.15 0.03 -13.83
CA THR A 28 -9.28 0.97 -13.97
C THR A 28 -9.94 1.34 -12.64
N ALA A 29 -9.62 0.65 -11.56
CA ALA A 29 -10.13 0.88 -10.22
C ALA A 29 -9.08 1.53 -9.30
N GLY A 30 -7.91 1.90 -9.81
CA GLY A 30 -6.86 2.57 -9.05
C GLY A 30 -5.93 1.64 -8.27
N PHE A 31 -6.01 0.31 -8.49
CA PHE A 31 -5.16 -0.65 -7.81
C PHE A 31 -3.88 -0.96 -8.60
N MET A 32 -2.77 -1.01 -7.88
CA MET A 32 -1.47 -1.42 -8.38
C MET A 32 -1.00 -2.69 -7.69
N ARG A 33 -0.41 -3.62 -8.45
CA ARG A 33 -0.07 -4.96 -7.96
C ARG A 33 1.38 -5.05 -7.55
N TYR A 34 1.60 -5.58 -6.35
CA TYR A 34 2.92 -5.77 -5.76
C TYR A 34 3.11 -7.23 -5.37
N GLN A 35 4.20 -7.84 -5.81
CA GLN A 35 4.65 -9.09 -5.25
C GLN A 35 5.39 -8.84 -3.95
N VAL A 36 4.89 -9.39 -2.86
CA VAL A 36 5.44 -9.22 -1.51
C VAL A 36 6.03 -10.54 -1.04
N ILE A 37 7.24 -10.47 -0.50
CA ILE A 37 7.98 -11.61 0.05
C ILE A 37 8.39 -11.24 1.48
N ALA A 38 7.99 -12.04 2.46
CA ALA A 38 8.33 -11.87 3.87
C ALA A 38 8.69 -13.24 4.48
N GLY A 39 9.99 -13.49 4.67
CA GLY A 39 10.48 -14.82 5.05
C GLY A 39 10.19 -15.86 3.96
N GLU A 40 9.47 -16.93 4.30
CA GLU A 40 9.04 -17.98 3.35
C GLU A 40 7.69 -17.67 2.67
N ARG A 41 7.01 -16.60 3.10
CA ARG A 41 5.69 -16.22 2.59
C ARG A 41 5.82 -15.31 1.38
N ARG A 42 5.04 -15.62 0.34
CA ARG A 42 4.98 -14.86 -0.91
C ARG A 42 3.54 -14.73 -1.34
N SER A 43 3.12 -13.50 -1.66
CA SER A 43 1.78 -13.22 -2.19
C SER A 43 1.80 -12.02 -3.14
N VAL A 44 0.78 -11.90 -3.98
CA VAL A 44 0.47 -10.65 -4.68
C VAL A 44 -0.50 -9.82 -3.85
N VAL A 45 -0.12 -8.58 -3.55
CA VAL A 45 -0.92 -7.60 -2.83
C VAL A 45 -1.28 -6.47 -3.78
N CYS A 46 -2.58 -6.26 -3.97
CA CYS A 46 -3.16 -5.13 -4.70
C CYS A 46 -3.28 -3.95 -3.74
N VAL A 47 -2.71 -2.80 -4.12
CA VAL A 47 -2.69 -1.59 -3.31
C VAL A 47 -3.42 -0.49 -4.06
N ASN A 48 -4.45 0.10 -3.45
CA ASN A 48 -5.09 1.28 -4.02
C ASN A 48 -4.14 2.47 -3.90
N ILE A 49 -3.75 3.04 -5.04
CA ILE A 49 -2.84 4.19 -5.12
C ILE A 49 -3.56 5.51 -5.39
N GLU A 50 -4.86 5.48 -5.70
CA GLU A 50 -5.66 6.69 -5.92
C GLU A 50 -6.18 7.29 -4.62
N GLU A 51 -6.46 6.44 -3.63
CA GLU A 51 -6.65 6.90 -2.27
C GLU A 51 -5.26 7.21 -1.68
N GLY A 52 -5.06 8.42 -1.16
CA GLY A 52 -3.87 8.79 -0.36
C GLY A 52 -4.06 8.38 1.11
N PRO A 53 -2.99 8.25 1.92
CA PRO A 53 -3.17 8.01 3.35
C PRO A 53 -3.93 9.22 3.92
N ARG A 54 -5.22 9.04 4.24
CA ARG A 54 -5.97 10.04 5.00
C ARG A 54 -5.40 10.07 6.41
N GLN A 55 -4.33 10.85 6.61
CA GLN A 55 -4.06 11.35 7.95
C GLN A 55 -5.21 12.30 8.30
N PRO A 56 -5.92 12.09 9.41
CA PRO A 56 -6.99 12.99 9.79
C PRO A 56 -6.39 14.36 10.13
N VAL A 57 -6.55 15.32 9.23
CA VAL A 57 -6.11 16.71 9.45
C VAL A 57 -7.24 17.52 10.10
N THR A 58 -8.49 17.04 9.96
CA THR A 58 -9.71 17.68 10.47
C THR A 58 -10.68 16.67 11.08
N ALA A 59 -11.69 17.16 11.83
CA ALA A 59 -12.72 16.31 12.44
C ALA A 59 -13.57 15.53 11.41
N ARG A 60 -13.66 16.03 10.17
CA ARG A 60 -14.36 15.35 9.07
C ARG A 60 -13.50 14.26 8.44
N ASP A 61 -12.19 14.47 8.35
CA ASP A 61 -11.25 13.44 7.91
C ASP A 61 -11.15 12.27 8.92
N ALA A 62 -11.42 12.54 10.20
CA ALA A 62 -11.52 11.51 11.22
C ALA A 62 -12.75 10.61 11.06
N GLU A 63 -13.86 11.15 10.52
CA GLU A 63 -15.07 10.38 10.19
C GLU A 63 -14.82 9.51 8.95
N ASP A 64 -14.22 10.07 7.90
CA ASP A 64 -13.76 9.34 6.71
C ASP A 64 -12.72 8.25 7.06
N HIS A 65 -11.83 8.52 8.02
CA HIS A 65 -10.87 7.54 8.54
C HIS A 65 -11.57 6.44 9.34
N TYR A 66 -12.54 6.80 10.18
CA TYR A 66 -13.37 5.85 10.91
C TYR A 66 -14.17 4.96 9.96
N GLU A 67 -14.70 5.53 8.88
CA GLU A 67 -15.38 4.77 7.81
C GLU A 67 -14.43 3.81 7.11
N ALA A 68 -13.22 4.24 6.72
CA ALA A 68 -12.24 3.33 6.10
C ALA A 68 -11.81 2.17 7.04
N VAL A 69 -11.79 2.42 8.36
CA VAL A 69 -11.48 1.39 9.38
C VAL A 69 -12.67 0.48 9.69
N HIS A 70 -13.91 0.89 9.42
CA HIS A 70 -15.13 0.13 9.79
C HIS A 70 -15.95 -0.39 8.61
N TYR A 71 -15.71 0.11 7.40
CA TYR A 71 -16.31 -0.34 6.14
C TYR A 71 -15.20 -0.86 5.21
N PRO A 72 -14.90 -2.17 5.26
CA PRO A 72 -13.79 -2.78 4.51
C PRO A 72 -14.00 -2.77 2.98
N GLU A 73 -15.15 -2.34 2.48
CA GLU A 73 -15.32 -1.98 1.06
C GLU A 73 -14.47 -0.78 0.61
N HIS A 74 -13.87 -0.04 1.56
CA HIS A 74 -12.85 0.99 1.37
C HIS A 74 -11.44 0.50 1.75
N ASP A 75 -11.14 -0.79 1.58
CA ASP A 75 -9.83 -1.36 1.91
C ASP A 75 -8.74 -0.69 1.04
N PRO A 76 -7.66 -0.13 1.63
CA PRO A 76 -6.56 0.43 0.87
C PRO A 76 -5.77 -0.63 0.07
N GLY A 77 -6.08 -1.92 0.24
CA GLY A 77 -5.53 -3.00 -0.57
C GLY A 77 -5.99 -4.39 -0.10
N PHE A 78 -5.77 -5.40 -0.94
CA PHE A 78 -6.10 -6.79 -0.67
C PHE A 78 -5.01 -7.73 -1.18
N SER A 79 -4.95 -8.96 -0.65
CA SER A 79 -4.08 -10.00 -1.16
C SER A 79 -4.84 -10.88 -2.16
N GLU A 80 -4.22 -11.21 -3.31
CA GLU A 80 -4.79 -12.16 -4.28
C GLU A 80 -4.78 -13.60 -3.74
N ASP A 81 -3.83 -13.89 -2.85
CA ASP A 81 -3.68 -15.19 -2.19
C ASP A 81 -3.94 -15.07 -0.67
N ASP A 82 -4.55 -16.09 -0.04
CA ASP A 82 -4.82 -16.14 1.40
C ASP A 82 -3.55 -16.47 2.25
N VAL A 83 -2.38 -16.00 1.83
CA VAL A 83 -1.07 -16.27 2.48
C VAL A 83 -0.82 -15.33 3.67
N PHE A 84 -1.30 -14.09 3.57
CA PHE A 84 -1.23 -13.09 4.64
C PHE A 84 -2.63 -12.91 5.24
N THR A 85 -2.70 -12.67 6.55
CA THR A 85 -3.99 -12.32 7.18
C THR A 85 -4.41 -10.90 6.76
N ALA A 86 -5.69 -10.54 6.90
CA ALA A 86 -6.17 -9.19 6.59
C ALA A 86 -5.41 -8.10 7.36
N GLU A 87 -5.04 -8.37 8.62
CA GLU A 87 -4.23 -7.46 9.44
C GLU A 87 -2.82 -7.26 8.85
N GLU A 88 -2.17 -8.36 8.44
CA GLU A 88 -0.85 -8.31 7.79
C GLU A 88 -0.91 -7.61 6.43
N VAL A 89 -1.97 -7.82 5.65
CA VAL A 89 -2.21 -7.10 4.40
C VAL A 89 -2.32 -5.60 4.67
N GLY A 90 -3.04 -5.18 5.70
CA GLY A 90 -3.11 -3.77 6.10
C GLY A 90 -1.74 -3.16 6.42
N VAL A 91 -0.88 -3.89 7.14
CA VAL A 91 0.51 -3.47 7.43
C VAL A 91 1.33 -3.37 6.15
N ILE A 92 1.24 -4.37 5.26
CA ILE A 92 1.96 -4.41 3.99
C ILE A 92 1.55 -3.25 3.08
N VAL A 93 0.24 -3.04 2.92
CA VAL A 93 -0.34 -1.93 2.13
C VAL A 93 0.15 -0.59 2.66
N THR A 94 0.10 -0.40 3.98
CA THR A 94 0.59 0.82 4.62
C THR A 94 2.08 1.04 4.37
N ALA A 95 2.89 -0.01 4.47
CA ALA A 95 4.33 0.07 4.22
C ALA A 95 4.65 0.38 2.75
N ILE A 96 3.95 -0.23 1.79
CA ILE A 96 4.09 0.05 0.36
C ILE A 96 3.68 1.49 0.04
N ARG A 97 2.58 1.99 0.61
CA ARG A 97 2.13 3.37 0.42
C ARG A 97 3.12 4.36 1.04
N ALA A 98 3.55 4.14 2.27
CA ALA A 98 4.59 4.96 2.90
C ALA A 98 5.90 4.95 2.09
N TYR A 99 6.26 3.80 1.52
CA TYR A 99 7.40 3.70 0.62
C TYR A 99 7.19 4.54 -0.64
N ASN A 100 6.05 4.40 -1.31
CA ASN A 100 5.70 5.15 -2.51
C ASN A 100 5.59 6.65 -2.24
N ASP A 101 5.09 7.07 -1.08
CA ASP A 101 5.04 8.46 -0.63
C ASP A 101 6.43 8.99 -0.32
N SER A 102 7.28 8.19 0.35
CA SER A 102 8.70 8.56 0.55
C SER A 102 9.46 8.64 -0.77
N ARG A 103 9.00 7.86 -1.76
CA ARG A 103 9.46 7.90 -3.14
C ARG A 103 8.71 8.91 -3.99
N MET A 104 7.67 9.62 -3.53
CA MET A 104 7.18 10.81 -4.21
C MET A 104 8.34 11.81 -4.20
N LEU A 105 9.18 11.88 -5.24
CA LEU A 105 8.76 12.19 -6.61
C LEU A 105 7.73 13.30 -6.50
N LYS A 106 8.26 14.50 -6.22
CA LYS A 106 7.63 15.77 -6.55
C LYS A 106 7.02 15.64 -7.94
N PHE A 107 5.72 15.32 -8.02
CA PHE A 107 4.94 15.44 -9.25
C PHE A 107 4.86 16.90 -9.74
N ASP A 108 5.45 17.84 -8.98
CA ASP A 108 5.66 19.26 -9.32
C ASP A 108 6.86 19.54 -10.26
N GLN A 109 7.54 18.51 -10.81
CA GLN A 109 8.63 18.70 -11.78
C GLN A 109 8.51 17.89 -13.07
N MET A 110 7.31 17.49 -13.48
CA MET A 110 7.07 17.35 -14.93
C MET A 110 6.69 18.71 -15.50
N ASN A 111 7.69 19.60 -15.61
CA ASN A 111 7.62 20.69 -16.59
C ASN A 111 7.49 20.00 -17.96
N PHE A 112 6.27 19.89 -18.46
CA PHE A 112 6.05 19.74 -19.88
C PHE A 112 6.47 21.07 -20.52
N ASP A 113 7.71 21.12 -21.03
CA ASP A 113 8.07 22.15 -22.00
C ASP A 113 7.21 21.89 -23.25
N PHE A 114 6.18 22.73 -23.45
CA PHE A 114 5.46 22.90 -24.72
C PHE A 114 5.99 24.12 -25.45
#